data_AF-A0A7V7RJ71-F1
#
_entry.id   AF-A0A7V7RJ71-F1
#
_cell.length_a   1.000
_cell.length_b   1.000
_cell.length_c   1.000
_cell.angle_alpha   90.00
_cell.angle_beta   90.00
_cell.angle_gamma   90.00
#
_symmetry.space_group_name_H-M   'P 1'
#
loop_
_entity.id
_entity.type
_entity.pdbx_description
1 polymer ?
#
loop_
_entity_poly.entity_id
_entity_poly.type
_entity_poly.pdbx_seq_one_letter_code
_entity_poly.pdbx_strand_id
1 'polypeptide(L)' 'MCADALLNDIELHRREMVHLAATTSLSSEEVIRTSVKLDQLLNEYNMIQLKNK' A
#
# COMPACT_ATOMS: atom_id res chain seq x y z
N MET A 1 6.50 15.74 8.68
CA MET A 1 6.23 14.30 8.85
C MET A 1 6.97 13.58 7.74
N CYS A 2 7.90 12.69 8.09
CA CYS A 2 8.85 12.14 7.13
C CYS A 2 8.16 11.17 6.17
N ALA A 3 8.18 11.53 4.89
CA ALA A 3 7.69 10.73 3.78
C ALA A 3 8.26 9.28 3.79
N ASP A 4 9.50 9.12 4.26
CA ASP A 4 10.17 7.83 4.44
C ASP A 4 9.39 6.79 5.27
N ALA A 5 8.78 7.22 6.38
CA ALA A 5 8.04 6.28 7.24
C ALA A 5 6.81 5.72 6.51
N LEU A 6 6.12 6.58 5.76
CA LEU A 6 4.96 6.20 4.98
C LEU A 6 5.33 5.28 3.81
N LEU A 7 6.47 5.55 3.15
CA LEU A 7 7.01 4.69 2.09
C LEU A 7 7.35 3.29 2.59
N ASN A 8 7.97 3.20 3.77
CA ASN A 8 8.32 1.92 4.38
C ASN A 8 7.06 1.11 4.71
N ASP A 9 6.03 1.75 5.25
CA ASP A 9 4.72 1.13 5.50
C ASP A 9 4.04 0.65 4.21
N ILE A 10 4.10 1.46 3.15
CA ILE A 10 3.57 1.10 1.81
C ILE A 10 4.32 -0.12 1.27
N GLU A 11 5.65 -0.15 1.36
CA GLU A 11 6.41 -1.27 0.82
C GLU A 11 6.17 -2.56 1.61
N LEU A 12 6.01 -2.46 2.93
CA LEU A 12 5.63 -3.58 3.78
C LEU A 12 4.26 -4.15 3.37
N HIS A 13 3.23 -3.30 3.31
CA HIS A 13 1.88 -3.71 2.93
C HIS A 13 1.83 -4.26 1.50
N ARG A 14 2.68 -3.75 0.60
CA ARG A 14 2.78 -4.24 -0.77
C ARG A 14 3.38 -5.64 -0.82
N ARG A 15 4.42 -5.93 -0.03
CA ARG A 15 5.00 -7.28 0.08
C ARG A 15 4.00 -8.25 0.68
N GLU A 16 3.26 -7.82 1.70
CA GLU A 16 2.23 -8.63 2.36
C GLU A 16 1.10 -8.95 1.38
N MET A 17 0.65 -7.97 0.60
CA MET A 17 -0.35 -8.18 -0.45
C MET A 17 0.17 -9.13 -1.54
N VAL A 18 1.42 -8.99 -1.98
CA VAL A 18 2.03 -9.90 -2.97
C VAL A 18 2.14 -11.31 -2.40
N HIS A 19 2.47 -11.46 -1.11
CA HIS A 19 2.53 -12.74 -0.45
C HIS A 19 1.14 -13.38 -0.31
N LEU A 20 0.13 -12.60 0.06
CA LEU A 20 -1.28 -13.04 0.10
C LEU A 20 -1.84 -13.33 -1.29
N ALA A 21 -1.39 -12.62 -2.32
CA ALA A 21 -1.75 -12.89 -3.71
C ALA A 21 -1.03 -14.11 -4.30
N ALA A 22 0.14 -14.45 -3.76
CA ALA A 22 0.88 -15.66 -4.14
C ALA A 22 0.37 -16.90 -3.41
N THR A 23 -0.08 -16.74 -2.17
CA THR A 23 -0.59 -17.83 -1.32
C THR A 23 -2.10 -18.04 -1.46
N THR A 24 -2.85 -16.98 -1.75
CA THR A 24 -4.29 -17.00 -2.01
C THR A 24 -4.56 -16.47 -3.43
N SER A 25 -5.66 -16.84 -4.07
CA SER A 25 -6.06 -16.21 -5.33
C SER A 25 -6.17 -14.68 -5.16
N LEU A 26 -5.65 -13.92 -6.14
CA LEU A 26 -5.74 -12.45 -6.19
C LEU A 26 -7.17 -11.88 -6.01
N SER A 27 -8.19 -12.71 -6.22
CA SER A 27 -9.61 -12.38 -6.02
C SER A 27 -10.13 -12.65 -4.60
N SER A 28 -9.29 -13.08 -3.67
CA SER A 28 -9.68 -13.22 -2.27
C SER A 28 -10.00 -11.86 -1.68
N GLU A 29 -11.11 -11.76 -0.94
CA GLU A 29 -11.56 -10.52 -0.30
C GLU A 29 -10.47 -9.87 0.56
N GLU A 30 -9.63 -10.69 1.20
CA GLU A 30 -8.43 -10.27 1.95
C GLU A 30 -7.41 -9.52 1.08
N VAL A 31 -7.10 -10.04 -0.11
CA VAL A 31 -6.16 -9.40 -1.05
C VAL A 31 -6.76 -8.10 -1.59
N ILE A 32 -8.07 -8.09 -1.89
CA ILE A 32 -8.78 -6.89 -2.37
C ILE A 32 -8.80 -5.81 -1.29
N ARG A 33 -9.14 -6.16 -0.04
CA ARG A 33 -9.12 -5.23 1.09
C ARG A 33 -7.73 -4.66 1.35
N THR A 34 -6.71 -5.52 1.30
CA THR A 34 -5.31 -5.11 1.46
C THR A 34 -4.88 -4.19 0.33
N SER A 35 -5.27 -4.49 -0.91
CA SER A 35 -5.01 -3.64 -2.08
C SER A 35 -5.63 -2.26 -1.95
N VAL A 36 -6.88 -2.17 -1.50
CA VAL A 36 -7.58 -0.89 -1.34
C VAL A 36 -6.93 -0.05 -0.24
N LYS A 37 -6.50 -0.67 0.86
CA LYS A 37 -5.75 0.02 1.92
C LYS A 37 -4.39 0.53 1.42
N LEU A 38 -3.69 -0.30 0.66
CA LEU A 38 -2.40 0.06 0.07
C LEU A 38 -2.54 1.26 -0.88
N ASP A 39 -3.55 1.22 -1.74
CA ASP A 39 -3.84 2.27 -2.71
C ASP A 39 -4.16 3.60 -2.01
N GLN A 40 -4.94 3.57 -0.92
CA GLN A 40 -5.22 4.76 -0.12
C GLN A 40 -3.94 5.35 0.51
N LEU A 41 -3.08 4.52 1.10
CA LEU A 41 -1.79 4.96 1.67
C LEU A 41 -0.88 5.57 0.60
N LEU A 42 -0.83 4.96 -0.59
CA LEU A 42 -0.09 5.45 -1.75
C LEU A 42 -0.63 6.78 -2.24
N ASN A 43 -1.95 6.93 -2.28
CA ASN A 43 -2.58 8.17 -2.73
C ASN A 43 -2.35 9.30 -1.72
N GLU A 44 -2.39 9.01 -0.43
CA GLU A 44 -2.06 9.95 0.64
C GLU A 44 -0.58 10.35 0.57
N TYR A 45 0.33 9.40 0.37
CA TYR A 45 1.74 9.66 0.10
C TYR A 45 1.94 10.60 -1.09
N ASN A 46 1.28 10.29 -2.20
CA ASN A 46 1.37 11.03 -3.43
C ASN A 46 0.83 12.46 -3.26
N MET A 47 -0.25 12.65 -2.50
CA MET A 47 -0.76 13.99 -2.16
C MET A 47 0.22 14.78 -1.29
N ILE A 48 0.85 14.14 -0.30
CA ILE A 48 1.85 14.79 0.57
C ILE A 48 3.09 15.20 -0.23
N GLN A 49 3.56 14.32 -1.13
CA GLN A 49 4.67 14.60 -2.04
C GLN A 49 4.32 15.72 -3.03
N LEU A 50 3.12 15.69 -3.61
CA LEU A 50 2.65 16.73 -4.54
C LEU A 50 2.53 18.09 -3.86
N LYS A 51 2.14 18.13 -2.57
CA LYS A 51 2.08 19.37 -1.77
C LYS A 51 3.45 19.91 -1.34
N ASN A 52 4.51 19.10 -1.39
CA ASN A 52 5.87 19.53 -1.05
C ASN A 52 6.68 19.97 -2.28
N LYS A 53 6.05 20.07 -3.45
CA LYS A 53 6.63 20.55 -4.70
C LYS A 53 6.17 21.96 -5.02
#